data_AF-A0A418MFN6-F1
#
_entry.id   AF-A0A418MFN6-F1
#
_cell.length_a   1.000
_cell.length_b   1.000
_cell.length_c   1.000
_cell.angle_alpha   90.00
_cell.angle_beta   90.00
_cell.angle_gamma   90.00
#
_symmetry.space_group_name_H-M   'P 1'
#
loop_
_entity.id
_entity.type
_entity.pdbx_description
1 polymer ?
#
loop_
_entity_poly.entity_id
_entity_poly.type
_entity_poly.pdbx_seq_one_letter_code
_entity_poly.pdbx_strand_id
1 'polypeptide(L)'
;MLCQTNSTSTQMKRLQTSWLLIATLFVGALSFQGCQPEDGEPGPQGEVGPAGPQGPGGPQGPKGDPGTANVIYSPWTSVSFSGSGSTYTGNLTASAITQQVLDRADIRVYWKEGGRVLSLPYAQTLGSTSYSVHQRFYVGRIELVASYSLGAQEMRYVIIPGGTPTGRQSAIDYSDYRAVQRAFGIPD
;
A
#
# COMPACT_ATOMS: atom_id res chain seq x y z
N MET A 1 -24.00 -68.20 9.88
CA MET A 1 -24.43 -67.02 10.68
C MET A 1 -24.64 -65.89 9.68
N LEU A 2 -25.87 -65.81 9.14
CA LEU A 2 -26.79 -64.65 9.23
C LEU A 2 -26.28 -63.42 8.45
N CYS A 3 -27.05 -62.65 7.70
CA CYS A 3 -28.43 -62.66 7.21
C CYS A 3 -28.56 -61.31 6.46
N GLN A 4 -29.19 -61.29 5.27
CA GLN A 4 -29.97 -60.22 4.58
C GLN A 4 -29.58 -58.72 4.75
N THR A 5 -29.69 -57.85 3.73
CA THR A 5 -30.98 -57.36 3.20
C THR A 5 -30.92 -56.70 1.82
N ASN A 6 -31.89 -57.12 1.00
CA ASN A 6 -32.58 -56.53 -0.16
C ASN A 6 -32.62 -55.00 -0.36
N SER A 7 -32.82 -54.60 -1.63
CA SER A 7 -33.99 -53.85 -2.18
C SER A 7 -33.49 -52.98 -3.36
N THR A 8 -34.04 -52.91 -4.58
CA THR A 8 -35.30 -53.35 -5.19
C THR A 8 -35.13 -53.24 -6.72
N SER A 9 -35.77 -54.15 -7.46
CA SER A 9 -36.06 -54.11 -8.90
C SER A 9 -36.89 -52.85 -9.28
N THR A 10 -36.95 -52.34 -10.51
CA THR A 10 -37.69 -52.94 -11.63
C THR A 10 -37.69 -51.99 -12.86
N GLN A 11 -37.11 -52.47 -13.98
CA GLN A 11 -37.59 -52.40 -15.39
C GLN A 11 -37.91 -51.06 -16.10
N MET A 12 -37.33 -50.86 -17.31
CA MET A 12 -37.98 -51.08 -18.63
C MET A 12 -37.17 -50.39 -19.76
N LYS A 13 -36.55 -51.12 -20.70
CA LYS A 13 -37.05 -51.66 -21.99
C LYS A 13 -36.66 -50.79 -23.20
N ARG A 14 -36.17 -51.47 -24.25
CA ARG A 14 -36.08 -51.08 -25.69
C ARG A 14 -34.74 -50.50 -26.18
N LEU A 15 -33.71 -51.33 -26.40
CA LEU A 15 -32.63 -50.97 -27.35
C LEU A 15 -31.73 -52.14 -27.82
N GLN A 16 -32.27 -53.31 -28.21
CA GLN A 16 -31.41 -54.46 -28.55
C GLN A 16 -31.75 -55.27 -29.82
N THR A 17 -32.67 -54.82 -30.69
CA THR A 17 -33.02 -55.59 -31.89
C THR A 17 -32.48 -55.01 -33.22
N SER A 18 -31.63 -53.99 -33.19
CA SER A 18 -31.04 -53.32 -34.38
C SER A 18 -29.87 -54.05 -35.06
N TRP A 19 -29.62 -55.33 -34.73
CA TRP A 19 -28.42 -56.05 -35.18
C TRP A 19 -28.69 -57.14 -36.24
N LEU A 20 -29.83 -57.10 -36.93
CA LEU A 20 -30.21 -58.15 -37.90
C LEU A 20 -30.59 -57.66 -39.31
N LEU A 21 -30.51 -56.36 -39.60
CA LEU A 21 -30.94 -55.80 -40.91
C LEU A 21 -29.82 -55.23 -41.80
N ILE A 22 -28.54 -55.30 -41.39
CA ILE A 22 -27.41 -54.76 -42.17
C ILE A 22 -26.67 -55.88 -42.95
N ALA A 23 -27.10 -57.13 -42.80
CA ALA A 23 -26.44 -58.33 -43.36
C ALA A 23 -26.83 -58.69 -44.81
N THR A 24 -27.59 -57.85 -45.54
CA THR A 24 -28.16 -58.23 -46.86
C THR A 24 -27.95 -57.19 -47.97
N LEU A 25 -26.81 -56.51 -48.00
CA LEU A 25 -26.44 -55.62 -49.11
C LEU A 25 -24.97 -55.77 -49.51
N PHE A 26 -24.47 -57.01 -49.55
CA PHE A 26 -23.05 -57.33 -49.77
C PHE A 26 -22.75 -58.07 -51.09
N VAL A 27 -23.70 -58.17 -52.04
CA VAL A 27 -23.52 -59.00 -53.26
C VAL A 27 -24.13 -58.36 -54.52
N GLY A 28 -23.76 -57.12 -54.85
CA GLY A 28 -24.22 -56.50 -56.10
C GLY A 28 -23.26 -55.45 -56.63
N ALA A 29 -22.81 -55.65 -57.86
CA ALA A 29 -22.08 -54.70 -58.71
C ALA A 29 -20.55 -54.64 -58.54
N LEU A 30 -19.89 -55.73 -58.96
CA LEU A 30 -18.69 -55.62 -59.81
C LEU A 30 -19.06 -54.80 -61.05
N SER A 31 -18.46 -53.62 -61.27
CA SER A 31 -18.23 -53.00 -62.59
C SER A 31 -17.63 -51.60 -62.46
N PHE A 32 -16.40 -51.43 -62.99
CA PHE A 32 -15.75 -50.17 -63.38
C PHE A 32 -15.26 -49.18 -62.29
N GLN A 33 -13.93 -49.09 -62.18
CA GLN A 33 -13.06 -47.88 -61.97
C GLN A 33 -11.69 -48.42 -61.53
N GLY A 34 -10.59 -48.34 -62.29
CA GLY A 34 -10.06 -47.20 -63.01
C GLY A 34 -8.91 -46.62 -62.17
N CYS A 35 -7.66 -46.96 -62.51
CA CYS A 35 -6.40 -46.34 -62.07
C CYS A 35 -6.33 -45.78 -60.64
N GLN A 36 -5.72 -46.51 -59.70
CA GLN A 36 -5.21 -45.91 -58.46
C GLN A 36 -3.83 -45.31 -58.72
N PRO A 37 -3.66 -43.98 -58.64
CA PRO A 37 -2.35 -43.40 -58.42
C PRO A 37 -1.89 -43.74 -56.99
N GLU A 38 -0.59 -43.92 -56.83
CA GLU A 38 0.07 -44.16 -55.57
C GLU A 38 -0.12 -42.91 -54.69
N ASP A 39 -0.87 -43.02 -53.61
CA ASP A 39 -1.13 -41.90 -52.69
C ASP A 39 0.21 -41.44 -52.10
N GLY A 40 0.68 -40.28 -52.58
CA GLY A 40 1.90 -39.65 -52.07
C GLY A 40 1.80 -39.44 -50.56
N GLU A 41 2.90 -39.70 -49.86
CA GLU A 41 3.01 -39.45 -48.42
C GLU A 41 2.47 -38.04 -48.09
N PRO A 42 1.66 -37.88 -47.02
CA PRO A 42 1.21 -36.57 -46.59
C PRO A 42 2.42 -35.64 -46.43
N GLY A 43 2.42 -34.52 -47.16
CA GLY A 43 3.51 -33.56 -47.11
C GLY A 43 3.80 -33.13 -45.66
N PRO A 44 5.06 -32.81 -45.31
CA PRO A 44 5.44 -32.47 -43.94
C PRO A 44 4.54 -31.33 -43.43
N GLN A 45 4.06 -31.46 -42.19
CA GLN A 45 3.27 -30.43 -41.54
C GLN A 45 4.06 -29.12 -41.56
N GLY A 46 3.45 -28.05 -42.09
CA GLY A 46 4.08 -26.75 -42.21
C GLY A 46 4.59 -26.26 -40.85
N GLU A 47 5.75 -25.59 -40.86
CA GLU A 47 6.38 -25.06 -39.66
C GLU A 47 5.40 -24.17 -38.87
N VAL A 48 5.39 -24.32 -37.54
CA VAL A 48 4.60 -23.46 -36.65
C VAL A 48 5.08 -22.02 -36.85
N GLY A 49 4.15 -21.12 -37.17
CA GLY A 49 4.45 -19.71 -37.40
C GLY A 49 5.17 -19.07 -36.19
N PRO A 50 5.99 -18.04 -36.41
CA PRO A 50 6.73 -17.38 -35.34
C PRO A 50 5.76 -16.81 -34.29
N ALA A 51 6.19 -16.83 -33.02
CA ALA A 51 5.44 -16.19 -31.95
C ALA A 51 5.21 -14.71 -32.27
N GLY A 52 3.99 -14.22 -32.00
CA GLY A 52 3.65 -12.81 -32.22
C GLY A 52 4.56 -11.87 -31.40
N PRO A 53 4.75 -10.62 -31.85
CA PRO A 53 5.54 -9.66 -31.12
C PRO A 53 4.97 -9.43 -29.71
N GLN A 54 5.85 -9.23 -28.73
CA GLN A 54 5.44 -8.84 -27.38
C GLN A 54 4.64 -7.53 -27.44
N GLY A 55 3.49 -7.49 -26.75
CA GLY A 55 2.66 -6.29 -26.67
C GLY A 55 3.42 -5.10 -26.05
N PRO A 56 3.02 -3.86 -26.36
CA PRO A 56 3.65 -2.68 -25.77
C PRO A 56 3.54 -2.71 -24.24
N GLY A 57 4.56 -2.18 -23.56
CA GLY A 57 4.50 -1.99 -22.11
C GLY A 57 3.31 -1.08 -21.73
N GLY A 58 2.63 -1.40 -20.63
CA GLY A 58 1.54 -0.57 -20.11
C GLY A 58 2.02 0.84 -19.75
N PRO A 59 1.12 1.83 -19.71
CA PRO A 59 1.48 3.19 -19.32
C PRO A 59 2.05 3.22 -17.91
N GLN A 60 3.04 4.10 -17.69
CA GLN A 60 3.52 4.38 -16.35
C GLN A 60 2.35 4.88 -15.48
N GLY A 61 2.21 4.33 -14.27
CA GLY A 61 1.18 4.77 -13.33
C GLY A 61 1.33 6.26 -12.98
N PRO A 62 0.23 6.92 -12.55
CA PRO A 62 0.27 8.34 -12.22
C PRO A 62 1.30 8.60 -11.10
N LYS A 63 1.98 9.75 -11.20
CA LYS A 63 2.82 10.24 -10.11
C LYS A 63 1.93 10.50 -8.90
N GLY A 64 2.30 9.99 -7.73
CA GLY A 64 1.57 10.28 -6.49
C GLY A 64 1.53 11.80 -6.21
N ASP A 65 0.45 12.25 -5.57
CA ASP A 65 0.25 13.67 -5.25
C ASP A 65 1.43 14.22 -4.42
N PRO A 66 1.85 15.48 -4.65
CA PRO A 66 2.82 16.14 -3.79
C PRO A 66 2.31 16.18 -2.35
N GLY A 67 3.08 15.64 -1.39
CA GLY A 67 2.75 15.78 0.03
C GLY A 67 2.81 17.25 0.46
N THR A 68 1.68 17.85 0.84
CA THR A 68 1.59 19.25 1.30
C THR A 68 2.02 19.40 2.77
N ALA A 69 3.25 19.01 3.10
CA ALA A 69 3.79 19.31 4.43
C ALA A 69 4.20 20.78 4.50
N ASN A 70 3.23 21.66 4.82
CA ASN A 70 3.50 23.06 5.14
C ASN A 70 4.19 23.13 6.51
N VAL A 71 5.49 22.84 6.55
CA VAL A 71 6.30 22.87 7.78
C VAL A 71 6.38 24.31 8.31
N ILE A 72 6.00 24.50 9.56
CA ILE A 72 6.02 25.80 10.25
C ILE A 72 7.21 25.82 11.20
N TYR A 73 8.01 26.88 11.20
CA TYR A 73 9.12 27.05 12.13
C TYR A 73 9.06 28.40 12.83
N SER A 74 9.50 28.44 14.08
CA SER A 74 9.70 29.70 14.80
C SER A 74 11.06 30.33 14.46
N PRO A 75 11.22 31.64 14.68
CA PRO A 75 12.56 32.22 14.79
C PRO A 75 13.31 31.61 15.99
N TRP A 76 14.64 31.73 15.97
CA TRP A 76 15.44 31.51 17.16
C TRP A 76 15.07 32.57 18.21
N THR A 77 14.69 32.10 19.40
CA THR A 77 14.21 32.95 20.49
C THR A 77 15.05 32.68 21.73
N SER A 78 15.46 33.74 22.41
CA SER A 78 16.16 33.62 23.69
C SER A 78 15.16 33.25 24.79
N VAL A 79 15.38 32.10 25.44
CA VAL A 79 14.57 31.56 26.52
C VAL A 79 15.41 31.58 27.79
N SER A 80 14.97 32.35 28.79
CA SER A 80 15.58 32.34 30.12
C SER A 80 15.02 31.21 30.96
N PHE A 81 15.91 30.53 31.69
CA PHE A 81 15.57 29.47 32.61
C PHE A 81 15.63 29.98 34.05
N SER A 82 14.63 29.63 34.86
CA SER A 82 14.60 29.93 36.29
C SER A 82 14.17 28.70 37.08
N GLY A 83 14.69 28.55 38.29
CA GLY A 83 14.42 27.38 39.12
C GLY A 83 15.53 27.13 40.13
N SER A 84 15.51 25.95 40.74
CA SER A 84 16.48 25.56 41.77
C SER A 84 16.68 24.04 41.83
N GLY A 85 17.78 23.62 42.45
CA GLY A 85 18.13 22.21 42.59
C GLY A 85 18.35 21.54 41.24
N SER A 86 17.47 20.60 40.89
CA SER A 86 17.53 19.85 39.63
C SER A 86 16.35 20.16 38.71
N THR A 87 15.72 21.33 38.85
CA THR A 87 14.59 21.73 38.01
C THR A 87 14.65 23.22 37.70
N TYR A 88 14.95 23.52 36.44
CA TYR A 88 14.95 24.86 35.88
C TYR A 88 14.00 24.89 34.70
N THR A 89 13.10 25.86 34.66
CA THR A 89 12.05 25.98 33.65
C THR A 89 12.22 27.23 32.82
N GLY A 90 12.03 27.10 31.50
CA GLY A 90 11.93 28.20 30.55
C GLY A 90 10.63 28.09 29.76
N ASN A 91 10.06 29.21 29.35
CA ASN A 91 8.85 29.24 28.54
C ASN A 91 9.13 29.83 27.16
N LEU A 92 8.72 29.11 26.11
CA LEU A 92 8.78 29.56 24.73
C LEU A 92 7.35 29.74 24.20
N THR A 93 7.01 30.98 23.83
CA THR A 93 5.71 31.30 23.23
C THR A 93 5.57 30.63 21.86
N ALA A 94 4.46 29.92 21.67
CA ALA A 94 4.21 29.14 20.46
C ALA A 94 2.71 29.16 20.11
N SER A 95 2.21 30.34 19.69
CA SER A 95 0.80 30.53 19.33
C SER A 95 0.31 29.63 18.20
N ALA A 96 1.22 29.15 17.34
CA ALA A 96 0.92 28.19 16.29
C ALA A 96 0.54 26.79 16.83
N ILE A 97 0.87 26.46 18.09
CA ILE A 97 0.47 25.20 18.71
C ILE A 97 -0.98 25.32 19.18
N THR A 98 -1.90 24.91 18.30
CA THR A 98 -3.31 24.69 18.62
C THR A 98 -3.55 23.27 19.11
N GLN A 99 -4.76 22.97 19.59
CA GLN A 99 -5.12 21.59 19.94
C GLN A 99 -4.98 20.63 18.74
N GLN A 100 -5.40 21.09 17.55
CA GLN A 100 -5.26 20.30 16.32
C GLN A 100 -3.79 19.98 15.99
N VAL A 101 -2.89 20.91 16.29
CA VAL A 101 -1.44 20.69 16.12
C VAL A 101 -0.94 19.66 17.12
N LEU A 102 -1.34 19.72 18.39
CA LEU A 102 -0.98 18.69 19.37
C LEU A 102 -1.49 17.29 18.99
N ASP A 103 -2.69 17.21 18.41
CA ASP A 103 -3.34 15.94 18.09
C ASP A 103 -2.79 15.29 16.79
N ARG A 104 -2.27 16.10 15.86
CA ARG A 104 -1.99 15.65 14.49
C ARG A 104 -0.58 15.94 13.98
N ALA A 105 0.18 16.81 14.62
CA ALA A 105 1.49 17.22 14.13
C ALA A 105 2.64 16.57 14.91
N ASP A 106 3.79 16.41 14.24
CA ASP A 106 5.06 16.22 14.94
C ASP A 106 5.60 17.61 15.31
N ILE A 107 5.97 17.80 16.58
CA ILE A 107 6.53 19.06 17.07
C ILE A 107 7.93 18.79 17.59
N ARG A 108 8.92 19.46 17.00
CA ARG A 108 10.32 19.37 17.38
C ARG A 108 10.80 20.66 17.98
N VAL A 109 11.66 20.56 18.99
CA VAL A 109 12.34 21.72 19.58
C VAL A 109 13.83 21.55 19.36
N TYR A 110 14.48 22.63 18.93
CA TYR A 110 15.91 22.71 18.72
C TYR A 110 16.52 23.74 19.64
N TRP A 111 17.73 23.46 20.10
CA TRP A 111 18.49 24.27 21.02
C TRP A 111 19.86 24.57 20.42
N LYS A 112 20.25 25.85 20.37
CA LYS A 112 21.61 26.26 20.05
C LYS A 112 22.45 26.31 21.31
N GLU A 113 23.47 25.46 21.37
CA GLU A 113 24.42 25.38 22.47
C GLU A 113 25.84 25.32 21.90
N GLY A 114 26.74 26.19 22.37
CA GLY A 114 28.17 26.13 22.03
C GLY A 114 28.48 26.17 20.52
N GLY A 115 27.66 26.88 19.73
CA GLY A 115 27.78 26.94 18.27
C GLY A 115 27.20 25.75 17.50
N ARG A 116 26.57 24.79 18.20
CA ARG A 116 25.93 23.59 17.63
C ARG A 116 24.43 23.70 17.78
N VAL A 117 23.69 22.93 16.97
CA VAL A 117 22.23 22.79 17.09
C VAL A 117 21.91 21.38 17.55
N LEU A 118 21.28 21.27 18.72
CA LEU A 118 20.81 20.03 19.32
C LEU A 118 19.29 19.92 19.12
N SER A 119 18.78 18.70 18.97
CA SER A 119 17.35 18.40 19.03
C SER A 119 16.99 18.00 20.47
N LEU A 120 15.85 18.48 20.97
CA LEU A 120 15.32 18.04 22.26
C LEU A 120 14.35 16.85 22.07
N PRO A 121 14.25 15.93 23.04
CA PRO A 121 14.95 15.93 24.32
C PRO A 121 16.45 15.65 24.17
N TYR A 122 17.26 16.32 24.98
CA TYR A 122 18.70 16.08 25.11
C TYR A 122 18.99 15.50 26.48
N ALA A 123 19.81 14.46 26.54
CA ALA A 123 20.30 13.90 27.78
C ALA A 123 21.75 13.43 27.62
N GLN A 124 22.56 13.67 28.65
CA GLN A 124 23.95 13.26 28.71
C GLN A 124 24.30 12.82 30.13
N THR A 125 24.99 11.70 30.27
CA THR A 125 25.52 11.25 31.55
C THR A 125 27.03 11.44 31.56
N LEU A 126 27.56 12.12 32.57
CA LEU A 126 28.99 12.31 32.81
C LEU A 126 29.32 11.78 34.20
N GLY A 127 30.05 10.66 34.27
CA GLY A 127 30.26 9.94 35.53
C GLY A 127 28.93 9.44 36.09
N SER A 128 28.60 9.82 37.33
CA SER A 128 27.33 9.48 38.00
C SER A 128 26.24 10.55 37.83
N THR A 129 26.54 11.67 37.16
CA THR A 129 25.59 12.79 37.02
C THR A 129 24.92 12.76 35.66
N SER A 130 23.58 12.86 35.65
CA SER A 130 22.77 12.98 34.44
C SER A 130 22.30 14.42 34.21
N TYR A 131 22.55 14.93 33.01
CA TYR A 131 22.11 16.22 32.52
C TYR A 131 21.00 16.00 31.50
N SER A 132 19.91 16.75 31.61
CA SER A 132 18.81 16.65 30.65
C SER A 132 18.17 18.00 30.40
N VAL A 133 17.68 18.17 29.17
CA VAL A 133 16.81 19.26 28.75
C VAL A 133 15.70 18.64 27.92
N HIS A 134 14.45 18.79 28.34
CA HIS A 134 13.28 18.27 27.64
C HIS A 134 12.17 19.30 27.56
N GLN A 135 11.22 19.03 26.67
CA GLN A 135 10.09 19.90 26.38
C GLN A 135 8.76 19.26 26.79
N ARG A 136 7.82 20.10 27.21
CA ARG A 136 6.39 19.76 27.37
C ARG A 136 5.58 20.72 26.52
N PHE A 137 4.70 20.17 25.71
CA PHE A 137 3.89 20.95 24.78
C PHE A 137 2.54 21.29 25.40
N TYR A 138 2.15 22.55 25.28
CA TYR A 138 0.82 23.05 25.64
C TYR A 138 0.28 23.87 24.47
N VAL A 139 -1.04 24.08 24.45
CA VAL A 139 -1.62 25.05 23.52
C VAL A 139 -1.02 26.43 23.79
N GLY A 140 -0.48 27.05 22.74
CA GLY A 140 0.11 28.38 22.77
C GLY A 140 1.51 28.50 23.39
N ARG A 141 2.06 27.45 24.02
CA ARG A 141 3.39 27.51 24.65
C ARG A 141 4.12 26.17 24.70
N ILE A 142 5.44 26.24 24.78
CA ILE A 142 6.31 25.11 25.09
C ILE A 142 7.00 25.40 26.42
N GLU A 143 6.83 24.52 27.39
CA GLU A 143 7.60 24.54 28.62
C GLU A 143 8.87 23.71 28.41
N LEU A 144 10.03 24.28 28.74
CA LEU A 144 11.32 23.63 28.67
C LEU A 144 11.83 23.39 30.08
N VAL A 145 12.33 22.19 30.34
CA VAL A 145 12.74 21.76 31.67
C VAL A 145 14.17 21.22 31.59
N ALA A 146 15.06 21.85 32.33
CA ALA A 146 16.47 21.46 32.45
C ALA A 146 16.76 20.93 33.86
N SER A 147 17.63 19.90 33.95
CA SER A 147 18.03 19.30 35.22
C SER A 147 19.16 20.03 35.94
N TYR A 148 19.59 21.17 35.40
CA TYR A 148 20.73 21.97 35.85
C TYR A 148 20.53 23.44 35.47
N SER A 149 21.28 24.32 36.15
CA SER A 149 21.18 25.76 35.92
C SER A 149 21.65 26.11 34.51
N LEU A 150 20.78 26.76 33.74
CA LEU A 150 21.07 27.30 32.42
C LEU A 150 20.84 28.81 32.44
N GLY A 151 21.74 29.55 31.78
CA GLY A 151 21.49 30.94 31.42
C GLY A 151 20.44 31.04 30.30
N ALA A 152 20.28 32.23 29.72
CA ALA A 152 19.42 32.39 28.55
C ALA A 152 19.95 31.55 27.37
N GLN A 153 19.07 30.76 26.74
CA GLN A 153 19.40 29.86 25.64
C GLN A 153 18.62 30.21 24.37
N GLU A 154 19.25 30.11 23.20
CA GLU A 154 18.55 30.27 21.93
C GLU A 154 17.84 28.96 21.54
N MET A 155 16.52 29.01 21.41
CA MET A 155 15.68 27.85 21.11
C MET A 155 14.67 28.18 20.01
N ARG A 156 14.29 27.17 19.24
CA ARG A 156 13.23 27.27 18.22
C ARG A 156 12.41 25.99 18.17
N TYR A 157 11.19 26.09 17.68
CA TYR A 157 10.37 24.92 17.39
C TYR A 157 10.06 24.79 15.91
N VAL A 158 9.75 23.56 15.49
CA VAL A 158 9.28 23.20 14.16
C VAL A 158 8.04 22.34 14.34
N ILE A 159 6.96 22.74 13.67
CA ILE A 159 5.72 21.99 13.57
C ILE A 159 5.68 21.37 12.18
N ILE A 160 5.53 20.06 12.13
CA ILE A 160 5.32 19.29 10.91
C ILE A 160 3.86 18.83 10.97
N PRO A 161 2.93 19.54 10.32
CA PRO A 161 1.54 19.14 10.33
C PRO A 161 1.38 17.72 9.79
N GLY A 162 0.53 16.92 10.43
CA GLY A 162 0.15 15.62 9.90
C GLY A 162 -0.49 15.77 8.53
N GLY A 163 -0.12 14.89 7.61
CA GLY A 163 -0.87 14.70 6.36
C GLY A 163 -2.27 14.15 6.63
N THR A 164 -3.07 13.96 5.58
CA THR A 164 -4.36 13.30 5.69
C THR A 164 -4.21 11.96 6.42
N PRO A 165 -4.96 11.73 7.52
CA PRO A 165 -4.88 10.49 8.27
C PRO A 165 -5.24 9.36 7.31
N THR A 166 -4.28 8.46 7.08
CA THR A 166 -4.28 7.41 6.05
C THR A 166 -4.13 7.93 4.61
N GLY A 167 -2.92 7.81 4.07
CA GLY A 167 -2.65 7.91 2.62
C GLY A 167 -3.25 6.80 1.77
N ARG A 168 -4.31 6.11 2.24
CA ARG A 168 -5.20 5.38 1.34
C ARG A 168 -6.35 6.33 1.07
N GLN A 169 -6.36 6.92 -0.13
CA GLN A 169 -7.61 7.39 -0.72
C GLN A 169 -8.67 6.34 -0.40
N SER A 170 -9.79 6.78 0.17
CA SER A 170 -11.00 5.97 0.33
C SER A 170 -11.14 5.07 -0.90
N ALA A 171 -11.27 3.76 -0.69
CA ALA A 171 -11.26 2.77 -1.76
C ALA A 171 -12.16 3.28 -2.90
N ILE A 172 -11.53 3.64 -4.02
CA ILE A 172 -12.27 4.15 -5.17
C ILE A 172 -13.11 2.98 -5.64
N ASP A 173 -14.43 3.17 -5.69
CA ASP A 173 -15.30 2.20 -6.32
C ASP A 173 -15.07 2.27 -7.83
N TYR A 174 -14.24 1.36 -8.33
CA TYR A 174 -13.90 1.27 -9.76
C TYR A 174 -15.11 0.86 -10.63
N SER A 175 -16.24 0.48 -10.02
CA SER A 175 -17.49 0.24 -10.75
C SER A 175 -18.30 1.52 -11.02
N ASP A 176 -18.01 2.63 -10.31
CA ASP A 176 -18.59 3.94 -10.56
C ASP A 176 -17.63 4.83 -11.36
N TYR A 177 -17.91 4.99 -12.66
CA TYR A 177 -17.12 5.85 -13.54
C TYR A 177 -17.03 7.30 -13.05
N ARG A 178 -18.05 7.85 -12.38
CA ARG A 178 -18.03 9.22 -11.83
C ARG A 178 -17.12 9.32 -10.60
N ALA A 179 -16.98 8.25 -9.82
CA ALA A 179 -15.99 8.17 -8.76
C ALA A 179 -14.57 8.14 -9.33
N VAL A 180 -14.36 7.38 -10.41
CA VAL A 180 -13.06 7.31 -11.13
C VAL A 180 -12.71 8.66 -11.77
N GLN A 181 -13.64 9.33 -12.45
CA GLN A 181 -13.41 10.66 -13.04
C GLN A 181 -12.99 11.68 -11.99
N ARG A 182 -13.68 11.73 -10.85
CA ARG A 182 -13.33 12.64 -9.74
C ARG A 182 -11.99 12.30 -9.10
N ALA A 183 -11.67 11.01 -8.97
CA ALA A 183 -10.44 10.56 -8.32
C ALA A 183 -9.19 10.76 -9.20
N PHE A 184 -9.32 10.68 -10.52
CA PHE A 184 -8.20 10.77 -11.47
C PHE A 184 -8.21 12.00 -12.38
N GLY A 185 -9.19 12.90 -12.24
CA GLY A 185 -9.29 14.13 -13.04
C GLY A 185 -9.54 13.87 -14.53
N ILE A 186 -10.29 12.81 -14.87
CA ILE A 186 -10.62 12.48 -16.27
C ILE A 186 -11.73 13.44 -16.75
N PRO A 187 -11.52 14.20 -17.85
CA PRO A 187 -12.55 15.07 -18.41
C PRO A 187 -13.77 14.28 -18.90
N ASP A 188 -14.90 14.97 -19.08
CA ASP A 188 -16.14 14.38 -19.62
C ASP A 188 -16.03 13.97 -21.09
#